data_AF-A0A501WZC7-F1
#
_entry.id   AF-A0A501WZC7-F1
#
_cell.length_a   1.000
_cell.length_b   1.000
_cell.length_c   1.000
_cell.angle_alpha   90.00
_cell.angle_beta   90.00
_cell.angle_gamma   90.00
#
_symmetry.space_group_name_H-M   'P 1'
#
loop_
_entity.id
_entity.type
_entity.pdbx_description
1 polymer ?
#
loop_
_entity_poly.entity_id
_entity_poly.type
_entity_poly.pdbx_seq_one_letter_code
_entity_poly.pdbx_strand_id
1 'polypeptide(L)'
;MPETPSRDLPSAERLARFLANPALLARLAREAEGDDPIDWGGLTLDHGAAYELMASQIAEMFRAYEAQGLDHDEQLLLALGTIVKLATESFVLNQRLLARR
;
A
#
# COMPACT_ATOMS: atom_id res chain seq x y z
N MET A 1 -10.07 -18.35 -7.65
CA MET A 1 -8.85 -18.27 -6.82
C MET A 1 -7.87 -17.37 -7.54
N PRO A 2 -7.39 -16.26 -6.96
CA PRO A 2 -6.30 -15.53 -7.58
C PRO A 2 -5.04 -16.39 -7.41
N GLU A 3 -4.29 -16.55 -8.49
CA GLU A 3 -2.98 -17.20 -8.42
C GLU A 3 -2.08 -16.29 -7.58
N THR A 4 -1.78 -16.69 -6.34
CA THR A 4 -0.56 -16.25 -5.66
C THR A 4 0.57 -16.50 -6.65
N PRO A 5 1.42 -15.51 -6.99
CA PRO A 5 2.48 -15.72 -7.96
C PRO A 5 3.29 -16.94 -7.52
N SER A 6 3.54 -17.85 -8.47
CA SER A 6 4.29 -19.05 -8.19
C SER A 6 5.55 -18.69 -7.40
N ARG A 7 5.78 -19.38 -6.29
CA ARG A 7 6.98 -19.18 -5.46
C ARG A 7 8.27 -19.44 -6.22
N ASP A 8 8.17 -20.02 -7.42
CA ASP A 8 9.26 -20.38 -8.32
C ASP A 8 9.91 -19.18 -9.04
N LEU A 9 9.27 -18.00 -9.06
CA LEU A 9 9.85 -16.80 -9.66
C LEU A 9 10.77 -16.04 -8.68
N PRO A 10 11.85 -15.38 -9.13
CA PRO A 10 12.65 -14.47 -8.30
C PRO A 10 11.80 -13.37 -7.65
N SER A 11 12.17 -12.93 -6.45
CA SER A 11 11.43 -11.91 -5.68
C SER A 11 11.15 -10.62 -6.47
N ALA A 12 12.14 -10.14 -7.24
CA ALA A 12 12.01 -8.96 -8.07
C ALA A 12 10.96 -9.12 -9.19
N GLU A 13 10.91 -10.30 -9.83
CA GLU A 13 9.95 -10.56 -10.91
C GLU A 13 8.51 -10.69 -10.38
N ARG A 14 8.35 -11.21 -9.17
CA ARG A 14 7.07 -11.20 -8.46
C ARG A 14 6.63 -9.77 -8.15
N LEU A 15 7.54 -8.93 -7.64
CA LEU A 15 7.25 -7.53 -7.33
C LEU A 15 6.85 -6.76 -8.61
N ALA A 16 7.60 -6.91 -9.71
CA ALA A 16 7.29 -6.27 -10.98
C ALA A 16 5.89 -6.64 -11.51
N ARG A 17 5.50 -7.92 -11.45
CA ARG A 17 4.13 -8.34 -11.83
C ARG A 17 3.06 -7.73 -10.92
N PHE A 18 3.37 -7.55 -9.64
CA PHE A 18 2.47 -6.89 -8.68
C PHE A 18 2.31 -5.40 -9.00
N LEU A 19 3.40 -4.69 -9.29
CA LEU A 19 3.40 -3.28 -9.68
C LEU A 19 2.74 -3.04 -11.04
N ALA A 20 2.70 -4.04 -11.90
CA ALA A 20 1.96 -4.01 -13.17
C ALA A 20 0.43 -4.09 -12.97
N ASN A 21 -0.06 -4.48 -11.79
CA ASN A 21 -1.49 -4.64 -11.52
C ASN A 21 -1.93 -3.93 -10.22
N PRO A 22 -2.17 -2.61 -10.26
CA PRO A 22 -2.66 -1.85 -9.11
C PRO A 22 -4.00 -2.36 -8.54
N ALA A 23 -4.86 -2.94 -9.37
CA ALA A 23 -6.14 -3.50 -8.91
C ALA A 23 -5.94 -4.68 -7.93
N LEU A 24 -4.84 -5.43 -8.10
CA LEU A 24 -4.46 -6.48 -7.16
C LEU A 24 -4.02 -5.90 -5.80
N LEU A 25 -3.24 -4.81 -5.81
CA LEU A 25 -2.84 -4.10 -4.59
C LEU A 25 -4.06 -3.53 -3.84
N ALA A 26 -4.99 -2.90 -4.57
CA ALA A 26 -6.25 -2.40 -4.01
C ALA A 26 -7.07 -3.52 -3.37
N ARG A 27 -7.16 -4.69 -4.02
CA ARG A 27 -7.86 -5.84 -3.43
C ARG A 27 -7.19 -6.36 -2.16
N LEU A 28 -5.87 -6.54 -2.17
CA LEU A 28 -5.13 -6.99 -0.99
C LEU A 28 -5.29 -6.03 0.19
N ALA A 29 -5.26 -4.72 -0.07
CA ALA A 29 -5.45 -3.72 0.97
C ALA A 29 -6.86 -3.78 1.59
N ARG A 30 -7.90 -4.00 0.77
CA ARG A 30 -9.27 -4.23 1.25
C ARG A 30 -9.42 -5.53 2.04
N GLU A 31 -8.74 -6.60 1.62
CA GLU A 31 -8.73 -7.86 2.36
C GLU A 31 -8.07 -7.69 3.74
N ALA A 32 -6.98 -6.92 3.83
CA ALA A 32 -6.30 -6.63 5.09
C ALA A 32 -7.12 -5.75 6.05
N GLU A 33 -7.94 -4.83 5.52
CA GLU A 33 -8.86 -4.01 6.33
C GLU A 33 -9.90 -4.85 7.09
N GLY A 34 -10.26 -6.04 6.59
CA GLY A 34 -11.22 -6.91 7.27
C GLY A 34 -10.85 -7.25 8.72
N ASP A 35 -9.55 -7.32 9.02
CA ASP A 35 -9.01 -7.59 10.35
C ASP A 35 -8.70 -6.31 11.16
N ASP A 36 -8.46 -5.18 10.47
CA ASP A 36 -8.17 -3.86 11.05
C ASP A 36 -8.92 -2.75 10.29
N PRO A 37 -10.19 -2.49 10.66
CA PRO A 37 -11.07 -1.63 9.88
C PRO A 37 -10.66 -0.16 9.94
N ILE A 38 -10.60 0.50 8.78
CA ILE A 38 -10.34 1.94 8.68
C ILE A 38 -11.61 2.71 9.08
N ASP A 39 -11.47 3.70 9.96
CA ASP A 39 -12.57 4.63 10.26
C ASP A 39 -12.72 5.67 9.14
N TRP A 40 -13.58 5.37 8.17
CA TRP A 40 -13.93 6.27 7.07
C TRP A 40 -14.81 7.46 7.53
N GLY A 41 -15.32 7.44 8.76
CA GLY A 41 -16.12 8.53 9.34
C GLY A 41 -17.33 8.94 8.50
N GLY A 42 -17.54 10.25 8.34
CA GLY A 42 -18.61 10.86 7.52
C GLY A 42 -18.16 11.26 6.11
N LEU A 43 -17.09 10.67 5.60
CA LEU A 43 -16.55 11.02 4.29
C LEU A 43 -17.45 10.47 3.18
N THR A 44 -17.88 11.34 2.25
CA THR A 44 -18.58 10.94 1.03
C THR A 44 -17.56 10.52 -0.03
N LEU A 45 -16.83 9.44 0.23
CA LEU A 45 -15.86 8.86 -0.69
C LEU A 45 -16.31 7.47 -1.12
N ASP A 46 -16.08 7.13 -2.39
CA ASP A 46 -16.13 5.74 -2.82
C ASP A 46 -14.86 5.03 -2.35
N HIS A 47 -15.00 4.11 -1.40
CA HIS A 47 -13.85 3.41 -0.82
C HIS A 47 -13.12 2.59 -1.89
N GLY A 48 -13.84 1.98 -2.83
CA GLY A 48 -13.24 1.21 -3.92
C GLY A 48 -12.36 2.11 -4.80
N ALA A 49 -12.89 3.25 -5.22
CA ALA A 49 -12.13 4.24 -5.99
C ALA A 49 -10.93 4.80 -5.20
N ALA A 50 -11.09 5.02 -3.88
CA ALA A 50 -9.99 5.44 -3.03
C ALA A 50 -8.86 4.40 -2.98
N TYR A 51 -9.19 3.12 -2.81
CA TYR A 51 -8.22 2.03 -2.83
C TYR A 51 -7.50 1.91 -4.18
N GLU A 52 -8.22 2.03 -5.29
CA GLU A 52 -7.63 1.99 -6.64
C GLU A 52 -6.68 3.16 -6.89
N LEU A 53 -7.06 4.37 -6.44
CA LEU A 53 -6.21 5.55 -6.55
C LEU A 53 -4.93 5.39 -5.74
N MET A 54 -5.03 4.98 -4.47
CA MET A 54 -3.87 4.77 -3.60
C MET A 54 -2.95 3.67 -4.13
N ALA A 55 -3.52 2.56 -4.58
CA ALA A 55 -2.75 1.46 -5.18
C ALA A 55 -1.99 1.90 -6.43
N SER A 56 -2.61 2.72 -7.28
CA SER A 56 -1.96 3.25 -8.49
C SER A 56 -0.79 4.16 -8.14
N GLN A 57 -0.96 5.05 -7.14
CA GLN A 57 0.12 5.92 -6.68
C GLN A 57 1.31 5.15 -6.11
N ILE A 58 1.05 4.11 -5.30
CA ILE A 58 2.10 3.26 -4.74
C ILE A 58 2.82 2.49 -5.86
N ALA A 59 2.10 1.97 -6.85
CA ALA A 59 2.71 1.28 -7.98
C ALA A 59 3.66 2.20 -8.76
N GLU A 60 3.24 3.43 -9.05
CA GLU A 60 4.08 4.42 -9.73
C GLU A 60 5.30 4.84 -8.89
N MET A 61 5.16 4.93 -7.56
CA MET A 61 6.30 5.21 -6.67
C MET A 61 7.39 4.14 -6.79
N PHE A 62 7.03 2.86 -6.79
CA PHE A 62 8.01 1.78 -6.94
C PHE A 62 8.60 1.71 -8.35
N ARG A 63 7.81 1.97 -9.40
CA ARG A 63 8.35 2.13 -10.77
C ARG A 63 9.37 3.25 -10.85
N ALA A 64 9.14 4.35 -10.13
CA ALA A 64 10.10 5.45 -10.05
C ALA A 64 11.39 5.03 -9.33
N TYR A 65 11.32 4.18 -8.30
CA TYR A 65 12.50 3.61 -7.66
C TYR A 65 13.29 2.71 -8.62
N GLU A 66 12.62 1.83 -9.37
CA GLU A 66 13.26 1.01 -10.40
C GLU A 66 13.94 1.89 -11.47
N ALA A 67 13.27 2.94 -11.94
CA ALA A 67 13.82 3.87 -12.93
C ALA A 67 15.03 4.67 -12.41
N GLN A 68 15.14 4.87 -11.09
CA GLN A 68 16.29 5.48 -10.43
C GLN A 68 17.44 4.49 -10.17
N GLY A 69 17.25 3.21 -10.51
CA GLY A 69 18.27 2.17 -10.34
C GLY A 69 18.42 1.66 -8.92
N LEU A 70 17.43 1.90 -8.04
CA LEU A 70 17.44 1.34 -6.69
C LEU A 70 17.26 -0.17 -6.74
N ASP A 71 18.08 -0.90 -6.00
CA ASP A 71 17.94 -2.34 -5.87
C ASP A 71 16.75 -2.73 -4.98
N HIS A 72 16.50 -4.03 -4.86
CA HIS A 72 15.35 -4.53 -4.11
C HIS A 72 15.43 -4.22 -2.61
N ASP A 73 16.61 -4.28 -2.02
CA ASP A 73 16.79 -4.08 -0.58
C ASP A 73 16.64 -2.59 -0.24
N GLU A 74 17.14 -1.70 -1.11
CA GLU A 74 16.93 -0.26 -1.01
C GLU A 74 15.44 0.12 -1.15
N GLN A 75 14.75 -0.46 -2.13
CA GLN A 75 13.30 -0.27 -2.30
C GLN A 75 12.52 -0.74 -1.07
N LEU A 76 12.88 -1.91 -0.53
CA LEU A 76 12.25 -2.45 0.68
C LEU A 76 12.51 -1.55 1.89
N LEU A 77 13.72 -1.03 2.04
CA LEU A 77 14.06 -0.11 3.13
C LEU A 77 13.23 1.19 3.05
N LEU A 78 13.09 1.77 1.85
CA LEU A 78 12.25 2.95 1.62
C LEU A 78 10.77 2.67 1.88
N ALA A 79 10.28 1.50 1.45
CA ALA A 79 8.91 1.07 1.69
C ALA A 79 8.62 0.93 3.19
N LEU A 80 9.50 0.27 3.95
CA LEU A 80 9.39 0.13 5.40
C LEU A 80 9.43 1.48 6.10
N GLY A 81 10.33 2.38 5.71
CA GLY A 81 10.38 3.75 6.23
C GLY A 81 9.09 4.52 5.96
N THR A 82 8.51 4.36 4.78
CA THR A 82 7.22 4.97 4.40
C THR A 82 6.07 4.39 5.23
N ILE A 83 6.03 3.06 5.43
CA ILE A 83 5.02 2.41 6.28
C ILE A 83 5.11 2.94 7.71
N VAL A 84 6.31 3.05 8.29
CA VAL A 84 6.52 3.61 9.63
C VAL A 84 6.02 5.06 9.70
N LYS A 85 6.33 5.88 8.70
CA LYS A 85 5.83 7.27 8.61
C LYS A 85 4.30 7.31 8.59
N LEU A 86 3.65 6.53 7.74
CA LEU A 86 2.19 6.49 7.63
C LEU A 86 1.54 5.99 8.91
N ALA A 87 2.10 4.95 9.54
CA ALA A 87 1.64 4.46 10.84
C ALA A 87 1.79 5.53 11.94
N THR A 88 2.89 6.28 11.92
CA THR A 88 3.12 7.39 12.86
C THR A 88 2.14 8.53 12.64
N GLU A 89 1.88 8.91 11.38
CA GLU A 89 0.89 9.93 11.02
C GLU A 89 -0.52 9.51 11.46
N SER A 90 -0.90 8.26 11.19
CA SER A 90 -2.17 7.68 11.63
C SER A 90 -2.29 7.71 13.15
N PHE A 91 -1.26 7.28 13.88
CA PHE A 91 -1.22 7.35 15.35
C PHE A 91 -1.39 8.78 15.86
N VAL A 92 -0.63 9.74 15.35
CA VAL A 92 -0.72 11.16 15.76
C VAL A 92 -2.09 11.75 15.45
N LEU A 93 -2.68 11.44 14.30
CA LEU A 93 -4.03 11.87 13.94
C LEU A 93 -5.07 11.30 14.91
N ASN A 94 -4.99 10.01 15.23
CA ASN A 94 -5.89 9.38 16.19
C ASN A 94 -5.77 10.02 17.58
N GLN A 95 -4.54 10.25 18.07
CA GLN A 95 -4.33 10.95 19.34
C GLN A 95 -4.93 12.36 19.35
N ARG A 96 -4.85 13.08 18.22
CA ARG A 96 -5.48 14.42 18.08
C ARG A 96 -7.00 14.35 18.08
N LEU A 97 -7.60 13.33 17.48
CA LEU A 97 -9.06 13.12 17.51
C LEU A 97 -9.54 12.82 18.94
N LEU A 98 -8.83 11.94 19.66
CA LEU A 98 -9.12 11.63 21.05
C LEU A 98 -8.98 12.86 21.96
N ALA A 99 -7.99 13.73 21.72
CA ALA A 99 -7.78 14.95 22.49
C ALA A 99 -8.78 16.09 22.18
N ARG A 100 -9.51 16.01 21.05
CA ARG A 100 -10.55 16.98 20.66
C ARG A 100 -11.95 16.60 21.13
N ARG A 101 -12.09 15.50 21.88
CA ARG A 101 -13.33 15.09 22.53
C ARG A 101 -13.43 15.63 23.95
#